data_AF-A0A4Y7R643-F1
#
_entry.id   AF-A0A4Y7R643-F1
#
_cell.length_a   1.000
_cell.length_b   1.000
_cell.length_c   1.000
_cell.angle_alpha   90.00
_cell.angle_beta   90.00
_cell.angle_gamma   90.00
#
_symmetry.space_group_name_H-M   'P 1'
#
loop_
_entity.id
_entity.type
_entity.pdbx_description
1 polymer ?
#
loop_
_entity_poly.entity_id
_entity_poly.type
_entity_poly.pdbx_seq_one_letter_code
_entity_poly.pdbx_strand_id
1 'polypeptide(L)'
;MAEVEVDTKTGKTKVLKMTLHGDFGTIGSRLAVDGQMYGGLAQGVGLALSEGFYDPAKHQDLISQGFPYIQDITDELEVEYTETYRPSGPFGSCGCAELPLTSPHVSIINAIYNATGVRIFDLPALPEKVLAGLKKLERKEKIESPKYFFGSDMKAEIEEFQKNPIVMPDTIA
;
A
#
# COMPACT_ATOMS: atom_id res chain seq x y z
N MET A 1 4.99 2.37 11.15
CA MET A 1 3.87 2.18 12.11
C MET A 1 2.71 3.07 11.68
N ALA A 2 1.48 2.65 11.94
CA ALA A 2 0.29 3.42 11.62
C ALA A 2 -0.69 3.33 12.79
N GLU A 3 -1.33 4.45 13.10
CA GLU A 3 -2.45 4.55 14.03
C GLU A 3 -3.70 4.86 13.22
N VAL A 4 -4.78 4.13 13.51
CA VAL A 4 -6.03 4.24 12.74
C VAL A 4 -7.23 4.31 13.67
N GLU A 5 -8.25 5.01 13.22
CA GLU A 5 -9.60 4.97 13.78
C GLU A 5 -10.50 4.21 12.80
N VAL A 6 -11.32 3.29 13.31
CA VAL A 6 -12.28 2.54 12.50
C VAL A 6 -13.68 2.77 13.04
N ASP A 7 -14.56 3.34 12.22
CA ASP A 7 -15.98 3.43 12.53
C ASP A 7 -16.63 2.05 12.32
N THR A 8 -17.03 1.40 13.42
CA THR A 8 -17.61 0.05 13.36
C THR A 8 -18.98 -0.02 12.71
N LYS A 9 -19.69 1.11 12.58
CA LYS A 9 -21.02 1.16 11.93
C LYS A 9 -20.91 1.28 10.42
N THR A 10 -19.88 1.97 9.92
CA THR A 10 -19.69 2.23 8.48
C THR A 10 -18.54 1.42 7.87
N GLY A 11 -17.63 0.90 8.69
CA GLY A 11 -16.37 0.26 8.28
C GLY A 11 -15.32 1.25 7.78
N LYS A 12 -15.62 2.57 7.78
CA LYS A 12 -14.68 3.57 7.31
C LYS A 12 -13.49 3.63 8.26
N THR A 13 -12.30 3.51 7.69
CA THR A 13 -11.03 3.66 8.40
C THR A 13 -10.42 5.01 8.10
N LYS A 14 -9.92 5.70 9.11
CA LYS A 14 -9.13 6.92 8.99
C LYS A 14 -7.74 6.68 9.57
N VAL A 15 -6.69 7.08 8.84
CA VAL A 15 -5.33 7.09 9.39
C VAL A 15 -5.16 8.35 10.23
N LEU A 16 -4.80 8.18 11.49
CA LEU A 16 -4.59 9.28 12.43
C LEU A 16 -3.13 9.73 12.47
N LYS A 17 -2.20 8.78 12.45
CA LYS A 17 -0.77 9.04 12.54
C LYS A 17 0.02 7.98 11.81
N MET A 18 1.15 8.36 11.22
CA MET A 18 2.12 7.41 10.70
C MET A 18 3.54 7.79 11.13
N THR A 19 4.29 6.78 11.55
CA THR A 19 5.71 6.91 11.87
C THR A 19 6.50 5.99 10.97
N LEU A 20 7.48 6.55 10.25
CA LEU A 20 8.39 5.83 9.36
C LEU A 20 9.82 5.94 9.86
N HIS A 21 10.51 4.80 9.88
CA HIS A 21 11.95 4.75 10.14
C HIS A 21 12.66 4.22 8.91
N GLY A 22 13.63 4.96 8.40
CA GLY A 22 14.40 4.59 7.20
C GLY A 22 15.91 4.56 7.44
N ASP A 23 16.60 3.65 6.74
CA ASP A 23 18.06 3.66 6.62
C ASP A 23 18.47 3.43 5.17
N PHE A 24 18.93 4.50 4.51
CA PHE A 24 19.43 4.50 3.14
C PHE A 24 20.86 5.07 3.07
N GLY A 25 21.62 4.86 4.15
CA GLY A 25 22.98 5.36 4.28
C GLY A 25 23.06 6.86 4.49
N THR A 26 24.14 7.47 4.01
CA THR A 26 24.41 8.89 4.21
C THR A 26 23.39 9.76 3.47
N ILE A 27 22.76 10.69 4.17
CA ILE A 27 21.71 11.56 3.62
C ILE A 27 22.34 12.75 2.92
N GLY A 28 22.24 12.79 1.59
CA GLY A 28 22.75 13.91 0.79
C GLY A 28 21.90 15.18 0.91
N SER A 29 20.58 15.06 0.71
CA SER A 29 19.64 16.18 0.83
C SER A 29 18.44 15.79 1.67
N ARG A 30 18.37 16.33 2.88
CA ARG A 30 17.29 16.04 3.82
C ARG A 30 15.93 16.45 3.28
N LEU A 31 15.85 17.63 2.65
CA LEU A 31 14.60 18.15 2.07
C LEU A 31 14.03 17.23 0.97
N ALA A 32 14.89 16.74 0.07
CA ALA A 32 14.46 15.87 -1.02
C ALA A 32 14.02 14.50 -0.49
N VAL A 33 14.74 13.97 0.49
CA VAL A 33 14.44 12.70 1.15
C VAL A 33 13.12 12.79 1.92
N ASP A 34 12.92 13.82 2.74
CA ASP A 34 11.67 14.03 3.48
C ASP A 34 10.48 14.09 2.53
N GLY A 35 10.62 14.77 1.38
CA GLY A 35 9.59 14.80 0.33
C GLY A 35 9.22 13.41 -0.21
N GLN A 36 10.21 12.52 -0.41
CA GLN A 36 9.96 11.13 -0.81
C GLN A 36 9.23 10.37 0.31
N MET A 37 9.63 10.56 1.57
CA MET A 37 9.03 9.86 2.71
C MET A 37 7.55 10.24 2.86
N TYR A 38 7.22 11.53 2.82
CA TYR A 38 5.83 11.98 2.92
C TYR A 38 4.99 11.54 1.71
N GLY A 39 5.55 11.62 0.49
CA GLY A 39 4.87 11.17 -0.72
C GLY A 39 4.55 9.67 -0.69
N GLY A 40 5.52 8.84 -0.31
CA GLY A 40 5.34 7.39 -0.21
C GLY A 40 4.37 6.98 0.91
N LEU A 41 4.39 7.69 2.04
CA LEU A 41 3.39 7.48 3.11
C LEU A 41 1.98 7.82 2.63
N ALA A 42 1.79 8.95 1.95
CA ALA A 42 0.50 9.36 1.39
C ALA A 42 -0.01 8.35 0.35
N GLN A 43 0.85 7.91 -0.58
CA GLN A 43 0.52 6.86 -1.54
C GLN A 43 0.19 5.53 -0.83
N GLY A 44 0.89 5.24 0.26
CA GLY A 44 0.62 4.11 1.13
C GLY A 44 -0.79 4.12 1.73
N VAL A 45 -1.32 5.29 2.08
CA VAL A 45 -2.71 5.45 2.55
C VAL A 45 -3.70 5.13 1.42
N GLY A 46 -3.46 5.68 0.22
CA GLY A 46 -4.28 5.40 -0.95
C GLY A 46 -4.35 3.91 -1.27
N LEU A 47 -3.19 3.26 -1.43
CA LEU A 47 -3.09 1.82 -1.68
C LEU A 47 -3.79 0.97 -0.59
N ALA A 48 -3.74 1.43 0.66
CA ALA A 48 -4.37 0.71 1.76
C ALA A 48 -5.89 0.83 1.77
N LEU A 49 -6.44 1.99 1.47
CA LEU A 49 -7.84 2.32 1.82
C LEU A 49 -8.75 2.58 0.63
N SER A 50 -8.23 2.99 -0.53
CA SER A 50 -9.08 3.50 -1.61
C SER A 50 -8.62 3.14 -3.03
N GLU A 51 -7.32 3.04 -3.30
CA GLU A 51 -6.82 2.90 -4.67
C GLU A 51 -7.10 1.50 -5.27
N GLY A 52 -7.64 1.48 -6.48
CA GLY A 52 -7.96 0.26 -7.22
C GLY A 52 -7.82 0.44 -8.73
N PHE A 53 -7.25 -0.57 -9.40
CA PHE A 53 -6.93 -0.51 -10.84
C PHE A 53 -7.44 -1.72 -11.64
N TYR A 54 -8.15 -2.65 -11.00
CA TYR A 54 -8.49 -3.95 -11.58
C TYR A 54 -9.62 -3.94 -12.62
N ASP A 55 -10.47 -2.92 -12.63
CA ASP A 55 -11.63 -2.81 -13.54
C ASP A 55 -11.44 -1.62 -14.49
N PRO A 56 -10.95 -1.84 -15.73
CA PRO A 56 -10.73 -0.76 -16.70
C PRO A 56 -12.01 -0.04 -17.11
N ALA A 57 -13.19 -0.67 -16.97
CA ALA A 57 -14.45 -0.02 -17.26
C ALA A 57 -14.86 0.98 -16.16
N LYS A 58 -14.42 0.76 -14.92
CA LYS A 58 -14.68 1.66 -13.79
C LYS A 58 -13.55 2.65 -13.55
N HIS A 59 -12.30 2.23 -13.67
CA HIS A 59 -11.12 2.98 -13.26
C HIS A 59 -10.54 3.81 -14.41
N GLN A 60 -11.34 4.75 -14.92
CA GLN A 60 -11.02 5.53 -16.13
C GLN A 60 -10.23 6.81 -15.85
N ASP A 61 -10.29 7.31 -14.61
CA ASP A 61 -9.63 8.53 -14.17
C ASP A 61 -9.16 8.41 -12.71
N LEU A 62 -8.46 9.44 -12.21
CA LEU A 62 -7.88 9.42 -10.86
C LEU A 62 -8.95 9.32 -9.75
N ILE A 63 -10.12 9.92 -9.96
CA ILE A 63 -11.19 9.92 -8.96
C ILE A 63 -11.80 8.52 -8.85
N SER A 64 -12.12 7.93 -10.00
CA SER A 64 -12.67 6.57 -10.09
C SER A 64 -11.67 5.49 -9.69
N GLN A 65 -10.37 5.76 -9.83
CA GLN A 65 -9.28 4.93 -9.30
C GLN A 65 -9.12 5.03 -7.78
N GLY A 66 -9.80 5.97 -7.12
CA GLY A 66 -9.75 6.12 -5.67
C GLY A 66 -8.49 6.79 -5.15
N PHE A 67 -7.87 7.69 -5.93
CA PHE A 67 -6.75 8.48 -5.44
C PHE A 67 -7.17 9.32 -4.23
N PRO A 68 -6.34 9.38 -3.17
CA PRO A 68 -6.67 10.14 -1.97
C PRO A 68 -6.66 11.65 -2.24
N TYR A 69 -7.55 12.36 -1.56
CA TYR A 69 -7.50 13.81 -1.47
C TYR A 69 -6.60 14.24 -0.30
N ILE A 70 -6.23 15.52 -0.26
CA ILE A 70 -5.40 16.07 0.81
C ILE A 70 -5.98 15.81 2.22
N GLN A 71 -7.31 15.79 2.35
CA GLN A 71 -7.99 15.55 3.63
C GLN A 71 -7.96 14.10 4.09
N ASP A 72 -7.62 13.17 3.20
CA ASP A 72 -7.49 11.74 3.52
C ASP A 72 -6.12 11.42 4.12
N ILE A 73 -5.14 12.31 3.92
CA ILE A 73 -3.78 12.18 4.45
C ILE A 73 -3.70 12.93 5.79
N THR A 74 -3.12 12.29 6.80
CA THR A 74 -2.90 12.92 8.11
C THR A 74 -1.73 13.91 8.05
N ASP A 75 -1.84 14.98 8.83
CA ASP A 75 -0.72 15.90 9.10
C ASP A 75 0.28 15.33 10.14
N GLU A 76 -0.12 14.29 10.89
CA GLU A 76 0.74 13.62 11.87
C GLU A 76 1.61 12.54 11.19
N LEU A 77 2.59 13.00 10.41
CA LEU A 77 3.62 12.16 9.80
C LEU A 77 4.97 12.39 10.49
N GLU A 78 5.49 11.35 11.11
CA GLU A 78 6.80 11.36 11.76
C GLU A 78 7.79 10.52 10.95
N VAL A 79 8.95 11.08 10.66
CA VAL A 79 9.99 10.38 9.89
C VAL A 79 11.32 10.46 10.62
N GLU A 80 11.84 9.28 10.95
CA GLU A 80 13.11 9.08 11.63
C GLU A 80 14.09 8.35 10.72
N TYR A 81 15.39 8.64 10.91
CA TYR A 81 16.43 8.10 10.07
C TYR A 81 17.57 7.51 10.90
N THR A 82 18.11 6.41 10.40
CA THR A 82 19.42 5.91 10.79
C THR A 82 20.36 6.03 9.60
N GLU A 83 21.51 6.67 9.79
CA GLU A 83 22.50 6.84 8.72
C GLU A 83 23.62 5.81 8.88
N THR A 84 23.54 4.73 8.12
CA THR A 84 24.58 3.69 8.12
C THR A 84 25.38 3.74 6.82
N TYR A 85 26.62 4.23 6.87
CA TYR A 85 27.47 4.41 5.68
C TYR A 85 27.52 3.17 4.77
N ARG A 86 27.28 3.34 3.46
CA ARG A 86 27.30 2.28 2.43
C ARG A 86 28.63 2.30 1.67
N PRO A 87 29.57 1.36 1.88
CA PRO A 87 30.89 1.40 1.22
C PRO A 87 30.86 1.38 -0.31
N SER A 88 29.86 0.70 -0.89
CA SER A 88 29.64 0.63 -2.34
C SER A 88 28.79 1.79 -2.88
N GLY A 89 28.23 2.61 -2.00
CA GLY A 89 27.31 3.68 -2.33
C GLY A 89 28.03 5.00 -2.63
N PRO A 90 27.52 5.84 -3.55
CA PRO A 90 28.10 7.15 -3.79
C PRO A 90 28.04 7.99 -2.50
N PHE A 91 29.20 8.43 -2.01
CA PHE A 91 29.33 9.16 -0.74
C PHE A 91 28.76 8.43 0.48
N GLY A 92 28.59 7.11 0.43
CA GLY A 92 27.97 6.35 1.52
C GLY A 92 26.44 6.21 1.45
N SER A 93 25.80 6.70 0.38
CA SER A 93 24.34 6.70 0.21
C SER A 93 23.81 5.51 -0.61
N CYS A 94 22.51 5.23 -0.52
CA CYS A 94 21.79 4.35 -1.46
C CYS A 94 20.39 4.90 -1.81
N GLY A 95 19.64 4.18 -2.66
CA GLY A 95 18.29 4.59 -3.06
C GLY A 95 17.33 4.66 -1.87
N CYS A 96 16.47 5.68 -1.83
CA CYS A 96 15.50 5.92 -0.75
C CYS A 96 14.04 5.95 -1.20
N ALA A 97 13.75 6.24 -2.47
CA ALA A 97 12.40 6.60 -2.93
C ALA A 97 11.33 5.51 -2.77
N GLU A 98 11.69 4.22 -2.89
CA GLU A 98 10.74 3.11 -2.80
C GLU A 98 10.47 2.63 -1.37
N LEU A 99 11.40 2.93 -0.44
CA LEU A 99 11.29 2.57 0.97
C LEU A 99 9.95 3.03 1.58
N PRO A 100 9.52 4.30 1.43
CA PRO A 100 8.32 4.77 2.08
C PRO A 100 7.02 4.19 1.53
N LEU A 101 7.02 3.48 0.39
CA LEU A 101 5.82 2.81 -0.15
C LEU A 101 5.77 1.31 0.18
N THR A 102 6.90 0.71 0.59
CA THR A 102 7.02 -0.75 0.69
C THR A 102 6.10 -1.38 1.74
N SER A 103 5.90 -0.71 2.88
CA SER A 103 5.16 -1.27 4.02
C SER A 103 4.02 -0.43 4.64
N PRO A 104 3.74 0.84 4.26
CA PRO A 104 2.63 1.59 4.84
C PRO A 104 1.29 0.88 4.82
N HIS A 105 0.91 0.33 3.66
CA HIS A 105 -0.38 -0.31 3.47
C HIS A 105 -0.52 -1.56 4.34
N VAL A 106 0.57 -2.31 4.52
CA VAL A 106 0.68 -3.42 5.46
C VAL A 106 0.52 -2.94 6.91
N SER A 107 1.18 -1.83 7.27
CA SER A 107 1.06 -1.23 8.60
C SER A 107 -0.38 -0.79 8.90
N ILE A 108 -1.07 -0.21 7.92
CA ILE A 108 -2.46 0.26 8.05
C ILE A 108 -3.41 -0.92 8.25
N ILE A 109 -3.35 -1.97 7.42
CA ILE A 109 -4.23 -3.14 7.61
C ILE A 109 -3.94 -3.92 8.89
N ASN A 110 -2.69 -3.92 9.37
CA ASN A 110 -2.36 -4.48 10.67
C ASN A 110 -2.93 -3.61 11.82
N ALA A 111 -2.95 -2.29 11.67
CA ALA A 111 -3.58 -1.39 12.64
C ALA A 111 -5.11 -1.57 12.66
N ILE A 112 -5.76 -1.77 11.50
CA ILE A 112 -7.19 -2.14 11.42
C ILE A 112 -7.44 -3.43 12.18
N TYR A 113 -6.60 -4.46 11.96
CA TYR A 113 -6.69 -5.72 12.69
C TYR A 113 -6.51 -5.54 14.20
N ASN A 114 -5.56 -4.72 14.64
CA ASN A 114 -5.37 -4.41 16.06
C ASN A 114 -6.60 -3.71 16.66
N ALA A 115 -7.18 -2.75 15.94
CA ALA A 115 -8.34 -1.98 16.42
C ALA A 115 -9.64 -2.79 16.48
N THR A 116 -9.82 -3.77 15.58
CA THR A 116 -11.14 -4.41 15.35
C THR A 116 -11.15 -5.93 15.41
N GLY A 117 -9.98 -6.58 15.31
CA GLY A 117 -9.85 -8.01 15.07
C GLY A 117 -10.10 -8.44 13.61
N VAL A 118 -10.49 -7.53 12.71
CA VAL A 118 -10.76 -7.85 11.31
C VAL A 118 -9.46 -7.95 10.52
N ARG A 119 -9.25 -9.10 9.87
CA ARG A 119 -8.09 -9.32 8.99
C ARG A 119 -8.46 -9.04 7.54
N ILE A 120 -7.79 -8.07 6.93
CA ILE A 120 -7.89 -7.78 5.49
C ILE A 120 -6.80 -8.57 4.76
N PHE A 121 -7.19 -9.29 3.71
CA PHE A 121 -6.29 -10.10 2.88
C PHE A 121 -6.16 -9.59 1.44
N ASP A 122 -7.01 -8.64 1.06
CA ASP A 122 -7.10 -8.12 -0.30
C ASP A 122 -7.35 -6.61 -0.25
N LEU A 123 -6.42 -5.85 -0.80
CA LEU A 123 -6.46 -4.38 -0.83
C LEU A 123 -7.24 -3.86 -2.05
N PRO A 124 -7.84 -2.66 -1.95
CA PRO A 124 -7.88 -1.79 -0.78
C PRO A 124 -8.83 -2.31 0.31
N ALA A 125 -8.60 -1.89 1.56
CA ALA A 125 -9.42 -2.17 2.74
C ALA A 125 -10.69 -1.30 2.75
N LEU A 126 -11.52 -1.46 1.72
CA LEU A 126 -12.74 -0.68 1.54
C LEU A 126 -13.71 -0.86 2.74
N PRO A 127 -14.55 0.15 3.04
CA PRO A 127 -15.46 0.10 4.19
C PRO A 127 -16.34 -1.16 4.21
N GLU A 128 -16.83 -1.61 3.06
CA GLU A 128 -17.62 -2.83 2.92
C GLU A 128 -16.85 -4.10 3.28
N LYS A 129 -15.54 -4.16 3.00
CA LYS A 129 -14.68 -5.31 3.39
C LYS A 129 -14.49 -5.34 4.90
N VAL A 130 -14.28 -4.18 5.52
CA VAL A 130 -14.16 -4.05 6.97
C VAL A 130 -15.48 -4.43 7.65
N LEU A 131 -16.62 -3.91 7.19
CA LEU A 131 -17.95 -4.26 7.70
C LEU A 131 -18.27 -5.75 7.56
N ALA A 132 -17.92 -6.35 6.42
CA ALA A 132 -18.10 -7.78 6.22
C ALA A 132 -17.28 -8.59 7.24
N GLY A 133 -16.04 -8.16 7.51
CA GLY A 133 -15.20 -8.73 8.56
C GLY A 133 -15.81 -8.62 9.96
N LEU A 134 -16.30 -7.44 10.33
CA LEU A 134 -16.95 -7.20 11.63
C LEU A 134 -18.16 -8.12 11.82
N LYS A 135 -19.03 -8.25 10.81
CA LYS A 135 -20.20 -9.14 10.84
C LYS A 135 -19.82 -10.61 11.02
N LYS A 136 -18.73 -11.07 10.40
CA LYS A 136 -18.23 -12.44 10.57
C LYS A 136 -17.75 -12.69 12.00
N LEU A 137 -17.05 -11.73 12.59
CA LEU A 137 -16.60 -11.81 13.98
C LEU A 137 -17.77 -11.87 14.96
N GLU A 138 -18.81 -11.04 14.76
CA GLU A 138 -20.03 -11.07 15.59
C GLU A 138 -20.70 -12.45 15.57
N ARG A 139 -20.71 -13.11 14.42
CA ARG A 139 -21.26 -14.46 14.23
C ARG A 139 -20.32 -15.58 14.67
N LYS A 140 -19.10 -15.23 15.14
CA LYS A 140 -18.03 -16.18 15.50
C LYS A 140 -17.68 -17.14 14.36
N GLU A 141 -17.78 -16.66 13.12
CA GLU A 141 -17.37 -17.42 11.95
C GLU A 141 -15.84 -17.57 11.93
N LYS A 142 -15.36 -18.72 11.47
CA LYS A 142 -13.92 -18.94 11.29
C LYS A 142 -13.44 -18.11 10.10
N ILE A 143 -12.50 -17.19 10.33
CA ILE A 143 -11.86 -16.43 9.25
C ILE A 143 -10.72 -17.28 8.68
N GLU A 144 -10.89 -17.77 7.46
CA GLU A 144 -9.85 -18.50 6.75
C GLU A 144 -8.92 -17.54 6.02
N SER A 145 -7.61 -17.74 6.18
CA SER A 145 -6.64 -17.07 5.33
C SER A 145 -6.68 -17.71 3.95
N PRO A 146 -6.83 -16.93 2.86
CA PRO A 146 -6.62 -17.47 1.52
C PRO A 146 -5.21 -18.04 1.43
N LYS A 147 -5.05 -19.09 0.63
CA LYS A 147 -3.72 -19.63 0.33
C LYS A 147 -2.96 -18.60 -0.51
N TYR A 148 -1.70 -18.35 -0.15
CA TYR A 148 -0.84 -17.48 -0.93
C TYR A 148 -0.65 -18.06 -2.32
N PHE A 149 -0.93 -17.26 -3.36
CA PHE A 149 -0.69 -17.63 -4.74
C PHE A 149 0.66 -17.05 -5.17
N PHE A 150 1.63 -17.91 -5.45
CA PHE A 150 2.99 -17.52 -5.83
C PHE A 150 3.13 -17.25 -7.34
N GLY A 151 2.02 -17.14 -8.07
CA GLY A 151 2.01 -17.13 -9.54
C GLY A 151 1.83 -18.54 -10.10
N SER A 152 1.68 -18.62 -11.43
CA SER A 152 1.79 -19.91 -12.10
C SER A 152 3.27 -20.27 -12.31
N ASP A 153 3.55 -21.48 -12.82
CA ASP A 153 4.93 -21.87 -13.08
C ASP A 153 5.49 -21.04 -14.25
N MET A 154 6.69 -20.48 -14.10
CA MET A 154 7.29 -19.59 -15.11
C MET A 154 7.33 -20.23 -16.50
N LYS A 155 7.53 -21.55 -16.58
CA LYS A 155 7.50 -22.26 -17.88
C LYS A 155 6.11 -22.29 -18.48
N ALA A 156 5.08 -22.48 -17.66
CA ALA A 156 3.69 -22.45 -18.11
C ALA A 156 3.30 -21.06 -18.62
N GLU A 157 3.69 -19.99 -17.92
CA GLU A 157 3.47 -18.61 -18.40
C GLU A 157 4.20 -18.33 -19.72
N ILE A 158 5.45 -18.79 -19.87
CA ILE A 158 6.20 -18.63 -21.13
C ILE A 158 5.49 -19.37 -22.27
N GLU A 159 5.04 -20.61 -22.04
CA GLU A 159 4.27 -21.35 -23.04
C GLU A 159 2.96 -20.64 -23.40
N GLU A 160 2.30 -20.02 -22.42
CA GLU A 160 1.07 -19.26 -22.64
C GLU A 160 1.33 -17.99 -23.46
N PHE A 161 2.38 -17.22 -23.17
CA PHE A 161 2.76 -16.07 -23.98
C PHE A 161 3.18 -16.46 -25.41
N GLN A 162 3.79 -17.63 -25.59
CA GLN A 162 4.12 -18.15 -26.92
C GLN A 162 2.86 -18.55 -27.71
N LYS A 163 1.86 -19.13 -27.03
CA LYS A 163 0.56 -19.49 -27.64
C LYS A 163 -0.31 -18.27 -27.92
N ASN A 164 -0.26 -17.27 -27.04
CA ASN A 164 -1.03 -16.04 -27.07
C ASN A 164 -0.10 -14.82 -27.10
N PRO A 165 0.62 -14.59 -28.21
CA PRO A 165 1.55 -13.48 -28.29
C PRO A 165 0.82 -12.15 -28.11
N ILE A 166 1.32 -11.33 -27.18
CA ILE A 166 0.81 -9.97 -26.98
C ILE A 166 1.20 -9.15 -28.20
N VAL A 167 0.21 -8.84 -29.05
CA VAL A 167 0.40 -7.94 -30.19
C VAL A 167 0.23 -6.52 -29.69
N MET A 168 1.33 -5.77 -29.64
CA MET A 168 1.27 -4.33 -29.39
C MET A 168 0.44 -3.68 -30.51
N PRO A 169 -0.53 -2.81 -30.20
CA PRO A 169 -1.22 -2.07 -31.24
C PRO A 169 -0.20 -1.22 -32.02
N ASP A 170 -0.42 -1.07 -33.34
CA ASP A 170 0.38 -0.16 -34.15
C ASP A 170 0.28 1.24 -33.52
N THR A 171 1.41 1.77 -33.08
CA THR A 171 1.50 3.10 -32.47
C THR A 171 0.83 4.12 -33.37
N ILE A 172 -0.22 4.78 -32.89
CA ILE A 172 -0.78 5.97 -33.52
C ILE A 172 0.26 7.08 -33.31
N ALA A 173 1.03 7.36 -34.37
CA ALA A 173 1.93 8.50 -34.46
C ALA A 173 1.16 9.83 -34.52
#